data_AF-Q8ZNS3-F1
#
_entry.id   AF-Q8ZNS3-F1
#
_cell.length_a   1.000
_cell.length_b   1.000
_cell.length_c   1.000
_cell.angle_alpha   90.00
_cell.angle_beta   90.00
_cell.angle_gamma   90.00
#
_symmetry.space_group_name_H-M   'P 1'
#
loop_
_entity.id
_entity.type
_entity.pdbx_description
1 polymer ?
#
loop_
_entity_poly.entity_id
_entity_poly.type
_entity_poly.pdbx_seq_one_letter_code
_entity_poly.pdbx_strand_id
1 'polypeptide(L)'
;MGKLGGEMKALAKHCGGSHKTVNDCIHIVQRFDHHLRALNVHIQRVAQIKVRHIESYIHERLAQGIGKRTLQNEMASLRAVLQQAGRKQVAEHEWLTNKSLGLAGASRSGTRQAITPEHYHHVLETARMKAPGLAAALELARLMGLRSQEAVQSVQWIWGMGTGVGGMWRRCMGKFDSWLRASSGWSRLPPFTVSERLGGGGKYQAALPSPLQSKPESDRTNVEINERTCPE
;
A
#
# COMPACT_ATOMS: atom_id res chain seq x y z
N MET A 1 -9.83 22.56 -4.82
CA MET A 1 -10.37 21.92 -3.61
C MET A 1 -11.01 23.02 -2.78
N GLY A 2 -12.31 22.94 -2.48
CA GLY A 2 -12.99 23.93 -1.66
C GLY A 2 -12.69 23.76 -0.17
N LYS A 3 -13.30 24.60 0.68
CA LYS A 3 -13.01 24.66 2.12
C LYS A 3 -13.09 23.30 2.83
N LEU A 4 -14.15 22.52 2.55
CA LEU A 4 -14.32 21.18 3.11
C LEU A 4 -13.17 20.24 2.75
N GLY A 5 -12.85 20.14 1.46
CA GLY A 5 -11.74 19.29 1.03
C GLY A 5 -10.40 19.73 1.63
N GLY A 6 -10.15 21.03 1.78
CA GLY A 6 -8.97 21.54 2.49
C GLY A 6 -8.91 21.06 3.95
N GLU A 7 -10.02 21.19 4.68
CA GLU A 7 -10.13 20.76 6.08
C GLU A 7 -9.97 19.23 6.21
N MET A 8 -10.63 18.45 5.36
CA MET A 8 -10.50 16.99 5.39
C MET A 8 -9.11 16.51 4.98
N LYS A 9 -8.42 17.21 4.07
CA LYS A 9 -7.01 16.92 3.73
C LYS A 9 -6.09 17.15 4.92
N ALA A 10 -6.32 18.21 5.70
CA ALA A 10 -5.56 18.46 6.93
C ALA A 10 -5.79 17.33 7.95
N LEU A 11 -7.05 16.95 8.18
CA LEU A 11 -7.40 15.84 9.08
C LEU A 11 -6.82 14.50 8.63
N ALA A 12 -6.82 14.21 7.33
CA ALA A 12 -6.22 12.99 6.78
C ALA A 12 -4.70 12.90 7.07
N LYS A 13 -3.99 14.04 7.09
CA LYS A 13 -2.58 14.07 7.50
C LYS A 13 -2.42 13.79 9.01
N HIS A 14 -3.36 14.22 9.84
CA HIS A 14 -3.34 13.98 11.28
C HIS A 14 -3.75 12.56 11.69
N CYS A 15 -4.44 11.80 10.83
CA CYS A 15 -4.78 10.40 11.10
C CYS A 15 -3.54 9.49 11.26
N GLY A 16 -2.36 9.95 10.84
CA GLY A 16 -1.11 9.19 10.91
C GLY A 16 -1.01 8.07 9.87
N GLY A 17 0.03 7.25 9.99
CA GLY A 17 0.34 6.16 9.07
C GLY A 17 1.46 6.50 8.08
N SER A 18 1.80 5.53 7.22
CA SER A 18 2.83 5.73 6.20
C SER A 18 2.41 6.81 5.20
N HIS A 19 3.37 7.47 4.55
CA HIS A 19 3.08 8.44 3.48
C HIS A 19 2.11 7.91 2.43
N LYS A 20 2.21 6.61 2.09
CA LYS A 20 1.28 5.94 1.18
C LYS A 20 -0.14 5.91 1.73
N THR A 21 -0.30 5.55 2.99
CA THR A 21 -1.61 5.49 3.66
C THR A 21 -2.27 6.87 3.73
N VAL A 22 -1.48 7.89 4.10
CA VAL A 22 -1.96 9.28 4.14
C VAL A 22 -2.33 9.76 2.74
N ASN A 23 -1.51 9.47 1.73
CA ASN A 23 -1.81 9.84 0.34
C ASN A 23 -3.08 9.16 -0.18
N ASP A 24 -3.24 7.87 0.08
CA ASP A 24 -4.45 7.11 -0.28
C ASP A 24 -5.69 7.72 0.41
N CYS A 25 -5.58 8.08 1.69
CA CYS A 25 -6.64 8.76 2.44
C CYS A 25 -6.98 10.13 1.85
N ILE A 26 -5.97 10.93 1.46
CA ILE A 26 -6.19 12.23 0.81
C ILE A 26 -6.96 12.06 -0.51
N HIS A 27 -6.61 11.07 -1.33
CA HIS A 27 -7.34 10.79 -2.57
C HIS A 27 -8.79 10.35 -2.32
N ILE A 28 -9.05 9.58 -1.26
CA ILE A 28 -10.42 9.16 -0.90
C ILE A 28 -11.25 10.37 -0.49
N VAL A 29 -10.72 11.21 0.40
CA VAL A 29 -11.33 12.46 0.84
C VAL A 29 -11.59 13.41 -0.32
N GLN A 30 -10.64 13.53 -1.24
CA GLN A 30 -10.81 14.32 -2.46
C GLN A 30 -12.00 13.82 -3.26
N ARG A 31 -12.11 12.51 -3.51
CA ARG A 31 -13.24 11.94 -4.26
C ARG A 31 -14.57 12.20 -3.57
N PHE A 32 -14.62 12.09 -2.25
CA PHE A 32 -15.80 12.43 -1.47
C PHE A 32 -16.19 13.91 -1.61
N ASP A 33 -15.24 14.85 -1.52
CA ASP A 33 -15.48 16.28 -1.74
C ASP A 33 -16.00 16.58 -3.15
N HIS A 34 -15.51 15.88 -4.18
CA HIS A 34 -16.02 16.01 -5.55
C HIS A 34 -17.45 15.46 -5.69
N HIS A 35 -17.76 14.32 -5.06
CA HIS A 35 -19.12 13.76 -5.04
C HIS A 35 -20.14 14.76 -4.46
N LEU A 36 -19.81 15.39 -3.34
CA LEU A 36 -20.71 16.38 -2.73
C LEU A 36 -20.94 17.59 -3.64
N ARG A 37 -19.89 18.06 -4.32
CA ARG A 37 -20.04 19.14 -5.31
C ARG A 37 -20.92 18.73 -6.48
N ALA A 38 -20.78 17.50 -6.98
CA ALA A 38 -21.60 17.00 -8.08
C ALA A 38 -23.09 16.95 -7.72
N LEU A 39 -23.43 16.71 -6.45
CA LEU A 39 -24.79 16.76 -5.93
C LEU A 39 -25.28 18.18 -5.57
N ASN A 40 -24.53 19.24 -5.91
CA ASN A 40 -24.80 20.61 -5.48
C ASN A 40 -24.89 20.80 -3.96
N VAL A 41 -24.20 19.94 -3.19
CA VAL A 41 -24.14 20.00 -1.72
C VAL A 41 -22.95 20.87 -1.30
N HIS A 42 -23.25 22.10 -0.88
CA HIS A 42 -22.27 23.13 -0.53
C HIS A 42 -21.90 23.09 0.95
N ILE A 43 -21.19 22.05 1.37
CA ILE A 43 -20.67 21.93 2.74
C ILE A 43 -19.29 22.58 2.82
N GLN A 44 -19.06 23.37 3.88
CA GLN A 44 -17.77 24.03 4.10
C GLN A 44 -16.96 23.38 5.21
N ARG A 45 -17.62 22.76 6.19
CA ARG A 45 -17.00 22.23 7.40
C ARG A 45 -17.31 20.74 7.60
N VAL A 46 -16.34 19.98 8.09
CA VAL A 46 -16.50 18.55 8.41
C VAL A 46 -17.61 18.31 9.43
N ALA A 47 -17.86 19.28 10.33
CA ALA A 47 -18.97 19.30 11.28
C ALA A 47 -20.36 19.16 10.63
N GLN A 48 -20.53 19.59 9.39
CA GLN A 48 -21.83 19.61 8.68
C GLN A 48 -22.10 18.34 7.87
N ILE A 49 -21.14 17.40 7.75
CA ILE A 49 -21.36 16.14 7.02
C ILE A 49 -22.48 15.34 7.72
N LYS A 50 -23.48 14.87 7.00
CA LYS A 50 -24.52 13.99 7.53
C LYS A 50 -24.29 12.56 7.05
N VAL A 51 -24.85 11.58 7.76
CA VAL A 51 -24.81 10.16 7.41
C VAL A 51 -25.19 9.93 5.94
N ARG A 52 -26.30 10.53 5.51
CA ARG A 52 -26.80 10.48 4.12
C ARG A 52 -25.78 10.89 3.04
N HIS A 53 -24.83 11.76 3.36
CA HIS A 53 -23.83 12.23 2.39
C HIS A 53 -22.79 11.13 2.12
N ILE A 54 -22.39 10.41 3.18
CA ILE A 54 -21.44 9.29 3.09
C ILE A 54 -22.14 8.08 2.45
N GLU A 55 -23.39 7.84 2.84
CA GLU A 55 -24.22 6.80 2.24
C GLU A 55 -24.39 7.02 0.73
N SER A 56 -24.78 8.23 0.31
CA SER A 56 -24.92 8.58 -1.11
C SER A 56 -23.61 8.39 -1.88
N TYR A 57 -22.47 8.75 -1.29
CA TYR A 57 -21.16 8.51 -1.90
C TYR A 57 -20.92 7.02 -2.12
N ILE A 58 -21.15 6.17 -1.11
CA ILE A 58 -20.92 4.73 -1.26
C ILE A 58 -21.87 4.09 -2.29
N HIS A 59 -23.12 4.53 -2.36
CA HIS A 59 -24.07 4.06 -3.36
C HIS A 59 -23.63 4.44 -4.79
N GLU A 60 -23.15 5.66 -5.01
CA GLU A 60 -22.59 6.06 -6.31
C GLU A 60 -21.37 5.19 -6.68
N ARG A 61 -20.49 4.93 -5.72
CA ARG A 61 -19.30 4.10 -5.93
C ARG A 61 -19.63 2.63 -6.19
N LEU A 62 -20.71 2.12 -5.58
CA LEU A 62 -21.27 0.80 -5.90
C LEU A 62 -21.84 0.78 -7.33
N ALA A 63 -22.57 1.83 -7.73
CA ALA A 63 -23.12 1.95 -9.08
C ALA A 63 -22.02 2.04 -10.16
N GLN A 64 -20.85 2.60 -9.83
CA GLN A 64 -19.65 2.60 -10.68
C GLN A 64 -18.97 1.21 -10.82
N GLY A 65 -19.47 0.17 -10.13
CA GLY A 65 -18.90 -1.17 -10.18
C GLY A 65 -17.58 -1.32 -9.41
N ILE A 66 -17.29 -0.43 -8.46
CA ILE A 66 -16.06 -0.50 -7.66
C ILE A 66 -16.15 -1.71 -6.70
N GLY A 67 -15.11 -2.54 -6.69
CA GLY A 67 -15.07 -3.74 -5.86
C GLY A 67 -15.26 -3.44 -4.37
N LYS A 68 -16.06 -4.29 -3.69
CA LYS A 68 -16.43 -4.11 -2.27
C LYS A 68 -15.22 -3.90 -1.34
N ARG A 69 -14.11 -4.61 -1.56
CA ARG A 69 -12.88 -4.46 -0.74
C ARG A 69 -12.29 -3.06 -0.83
N THR A 70 -12.32 -2.45 -2.00
CA THR A 70 -11.89 -1.06 -2.20
C THR A 70 -12.81 -0.13 -1.43
N LEU A 71 -14.13 -0.28 -1.53
CA LEU A 71 -15.10 0.54 -0.79
C LEU A 71 -14.97 0.41 0.72
N GLN A 72 -14.66 -0.79 1.23
CA GLN A 72 -14.35 -0.98 2.64
C GLN A 72 -13.12 -0.16 3.09
N ASN A 73 -12.07 -0.10 2.25
CA ASN A 73 -10.91 0.77 2.54
C ASN A 73 -11.29 2.25 2.50
N GLU A 74 -12.11 2.65 1.53
CA GLU A 74 -12.60 4.03 1.45
C GLU A 74 -13.40 4.43 2.70
N MET A 75 -14.31 3.56 3.15
CA MET A 75 -15.07 3.76 4.39
C MET A 75 -14.17 3.80 5.62
N ALA A 76 -13.14 2.94 5.70
CA ALA A 76 -12.18 2.98 6.79
C ALA A 76 -11.46 4.34 6.87
N SER A 77 -11.01 4.87 5.73
CA SER A 77 -10.38 6.19 5.66
C SER A 77 -11.36 7.32 6.01
N LEU A 78 -12.60 7.29 5.52
CA LEU A 78 -13.62 8.30 5.86
C LEU A 78 -13.96 8.26 7.36
N ARG A 79 -14.10 7.08 7.96
CA ARG A 79 -14.32 6.94 9.41
C ARG A 79 -13.15 7.52 10.20
N ALA A 80 -11.91 7.21 9.81
CA ALA A 80 -10.73 7.76 10.48
C ALA A 80 -10.71 9.30 10.45
N VAL A 81 -10.99 9.91 9.29
CA VAL A 81 -11.06 11.37 9.14
C VAL A 81 -12.19 11.98 9.99
N LEU A 82 -13.36 11.35 10.04
CA LEU A 82 -14.48 11.81 10.86
C LEU A 82 -14.19 11.70 12.36
N GLN A 83 -13.57 10.59 12.79
CA GLN A 83 -13.14 10.40 14.18
C GLN A 83 -12.09 11.45 14.57
N GLN A 84 -11.13 11.73 13.69
CA GLN A 84 -10.12 12.77 13.88
C GLN A 84 -10.73 14.18 14.00
N ALA A 85 -11.86 14.42 13.33
CA ALA A 85 -12.63 15.65 13.45
C ALA A 85 -13.53 15.72 14.70
N GLY A 86 -13.46 14.74 15.60
CA GLY A 86 -14.32 14.65 16.78
C GLY A 86 -15.73 14.14 16.49
N ARG A 87 -16.02 13.62 15.29
CA ARG A 87 -17.37 13.20 14.85
C ARG A 87 -17.59 11.70 14.96
N LYS A 88 -17.18 11.12 16.09
CA LYS A 88 -17.27 9.66 16.34
C LYS A 88 -18.69 9.12 16.16
N GLN A 89 -19.69 9.84 16.67
CA GLN A 89 -21.11 9.47 16.55
C GLN A 89 -21.56 9.27 15.10
N VAL A 90 -21.07 10.10 14.18
CA VAL A 90 -21.38 9.93 12.75
C VAL A 90 -20.56 8.78 12.16
N ALA A 91 -19.27 8.66 12.51
CA ALA A 91 -18.40 7.60 12.00
C ALA A 91 -18.86 6.18 12.39
N GLU A 92 -19.45 6.05 13.58
CA GLU A 92 -19.90 4.78 14.19
C GLU A 92 -21.41 4.55 14.02
N HIS A 93 -22.10 5.41 13.27
CA HIS A 93 -23.53 5.30 13.03
C HIS A 93 -23.90 3.94 12.39
N GLU A 94 -25.01 3.34 12.83
CA GLU A 94 -25.44 2.00 12.43
C GLU A 94 -25.58 1.83 10.90
N TRP A 95 -26.13 2.85 10.23
CA TRP A 95 -26.27 2.88 8.77
C TRP A 95 -24.95 3.03 8.01
N LEU A 96 -23.87 3.47 8.66
CA LEU A 96 -22.55 3.53 8.05
C LEU A 96 -21.71 2.28 8.29
N THR A 97 -22.26 1.23 8.90
CA THR A 97 -21.53 -0.04 9.04
C THR A 97 -21.37 -0.70 7.66
N ASN A 98 -20.30 -1.49 7.48
CA ASN A 98 -20.07 -2.20 6.22
C ASN A 98 -21.23 -3.18 5.89
N LYS A 99 -21.95 -3.66 6.91
CA LYS A 99 -23.12 -4.52 6.74
C LYS A 99 -24.29 -3.72 6.17
N SER A 100 -24.64 -2.59 6.79
CA SER A 100 -25.75 -1.73 6.35
C SER A 100 -25.53 -1.14 4.96
N LEU A 101 -24.28 -0.84 4.60
CA LEU A 101 -23.93 -0.31 3.27
C LEU A 101 -23.82 -1.40 2.17
N GLY A 102 -24.18 -2.66 2.44
CA GLY A 102 -24.07 -3.75 1.46
C GLY A 102 -22.63 -4.15 1.10
N LEU A 103 -21.64 -3.68 1.87
CA LEU A 103 -20.21 -3.94 1.66
C LEU A 103 -19.71 -5.21 2.36
N ALA A 104 -20.59 -5.93 3.08
CA ALA A 104 -20.27 -7.20 3.70
C ALA A 104 -20.01 -8.32 2.66
N GLY A 105 -19.30 -9.37 3.09
CA GLY A 105 -18.99 -10.53 2.25
C GLY A 105 -17.91 -10.31 1.19
N ALA A 106 -17.16 -9.20 1.25
CA ALA A 106 -15.99 -9.03 0.37
C ALA A 106 -14.91 -10.06 0.73
N SER A 107 -14.51 -10.89 -0.23
CA SER A 107 -13.41 -11.82 0.00
C SER A 107 -12.10 -11.06 0.24
N ARG A 108 -11.32 -11.53 1.21
CA ARG A 108 -9.92 -11.12 1.39
C ARG A 108 -8.98 -11.86 0.42
N SER A 109 -9.44 -12.93 -0.23
CA SER A 109 -8.68 -13.60 -1.27
C SER A 109 -8.55 -12.64 -2.45
N GLY A 110 -7.33 -12.17 -2.71
CA GLY A 110 -7.04 -11.40 -3.91
C GLY A 110 -7.24 -12.25 -5.16
N THR A 111 -7.35 -11.59 -6.32
CA THR A 111 -7.41 -12.25 -7.62
C THR A 111 -6.02 -12.58 -8.19
N ARG A 112 -4.96 -12.26 -7.45
CA ARG A 112 -3.57 -12.42 -7.90
C ARG A 112 -3.12 -13.87 -7.70
N GLN A 113 -2.55 -14.44 -8.74
CA GLN A 113 -1.95 -15.78 -8.72
C GLN A 113 -0.44 -15.69 -8.57
N ALA A 114 0.18 -16.75 -8.05
CA ALA A 114 1.63 -16.86 -8.02
C ALA A 114 2.18 -16.94 -9.45
N ILE A 115 3.34 -16.31 -9.68
CA ILE A 115 4.02 -16.36 -10.98
C ILE A 115 4.52 -17.79 -11.23
N THR A 116 4.25 -18.33 -12.42
CA THR A 116 4.80 -19.65 -12.78
C THR A 116 6.32 -19.52 -13.04
N PRO A 117 7.12 -20.58 -12.81
CA PRO A 117 8.55 -20.54 -13.08
C PRO A 117 8.87 -20.15 -14.54
N GLU A 118 8.10 -20.65 -15.49
CA GLU A 118 8.29 -20.40 -16.93
C GLU A 118 8.07 -18.92 -17.26
N HIS A 119 7.00 -18.34 -16.71
CA HIS A 119 6.73 -16.91 -16.90
C HIS A 119 7.79 -16.05 -16.23
N TYR A 120 8.27 -16.45 -15.05
CA TYR A 120 9.37 -15.77 -14.37
C TYR A 120 10.66 -15.77 -15.21
N HIS A 121 11.05 -16.92 -15.77
CA HIS A 121 12.23 -17.03 -16.62
C HIS A 121 12.12 -16.14 -17.87
N HIS A 122 10.98 -16.15 -18.56
CA HIS A 122 10.74 -15.29 -19.73
C HIS A 122 10.84 -13.79 -19.40
N VAL A 123 10.25 -13.37 -18.27
CA VAL A 123 10.34 -11.98 -17.80
C VAL A 123 11.77 -11.61 -17.42
N LEU A 124 12.51 -12.52 -16.79
CA LEU A 124 13.90 -12.30 -16.40
C LEU A 124 14.82 -12.14 -17.61
N GLU A 125 14.68 -12.99 -18.64
CA GLU A 125 15.45 -12.86 -19.90
C GLU A 125 15.16 -11.53 -20.60
N THR A 126 13.88 -11.15 -20.68
CA THR A 126 13.48 -9.85 -21.23
C THR A 126 14.07 -8.68 -20.42
N ALA A 127 14.11 -8.81 -19.09
CA ALA A 127 14.70 -7.80 -18.21
C ALA A 127 16.21 -7.70 -18.38
N ARG A 128 16.94 -8.82 -18.53
CA ARG A 128 18.39 -8.84 -18.76
C ARG A 128 18.77 -8.08 -20.03
N MET A 129 17.99 -8.23 -21.11
CA MET A 129 18.22 -7.54 -22.38
C MET A 129 17.92 -6.04 -22.33
N LYS A 130 16.91 -5.61 -21.56
CA LYS A 130 16.43 -4.22 -21.55
C LYS A 130 17.03 -3.36 -20.44
N ALA A 131 17.20 -3.92 -19.25
CA ALA A 131 17.58 -3.21 -18.05
C ALA A 131 18.24 -4.16 -17.03
N PRO A 132 19.58 -4.27 -16.99
CA PRO A 132 20.26 -5.21 -16.10
C PRO A 132 19.94 -4.99 -14.61
N GLY A 133 19.71 -3.74 -14.20
CA GLY A 133 19.27 -3.43 -12.83
C GLY A 133 17.88 -3.97 -12.47
N LEU A 134 16.98 -4.12 -13.45
CA LEU A 134 15.69 -4.77 -13.23
C LEU A 134 15.87 -6.29 -13.07
N ALA A 135 16.71 -6.91 -13.88
CA ALA A 135 17.01 -8.33 -13.75
C ALA A 135 17.55 -8.67 -12.36
N ALA A 136 18.52 -7.88 -11.87
CA ALA A 136 19.05 -8.05 -10.52
C ALA A 136 17.97 -7.87 -9.44
N ALA A 137 17.09 -6.88 -9.58
CA ALA A 137 15.99 -6.66 -8.64
C ALA A 137 14.97 -7.83 -8.66
N LEU A 138 14.69 -8.41 -9.82
CA LEU A 138 13.82 -9.59 -9.96
C LEU A 138 14.43 -10.82 -9.29
N GLU A 139 15.73 -11.07 -9.52
CA GLU A 139 16.47 -12.17 -8.90
C GLU A 139 16.50 -12.03 -7.38
N LEU A 140 16.85 -10.85 -6.86
CA LEU A 140 16.83 -10.55 -5.44
C LEU A 140 15.42 -10.73 -4.84
N ALA A 141 14.37 -10.25 -5.52
CA ALA A 141 13.00 -10.42 -5.08
C ALA A 141 12.59 -11.90 -5.00
N ARG A 142 13.03 -12.71 -5.97
CA ARG A 142 12.71 -14.15 -6.03
C ARG A 142 13.41 -14.96 -4.95
N LEU A 143 14.69 -14.65 -4.68
CA LEU A 143 15.51 -15.36 -3.69
C LEU A 143 15.14 -14.98 -2.25
N MET A 144 14.84 -13.70 -2.00
CA MET A 144 14.64 -13.17 -0.64
C MET A 144 13.16 -12.95 -0.29
N GLY A 145 12.23 -13.09 -1.24
CA GLY A 145 10.80 -12.85 -1.02
C GLY A 145 10.44 -11.36 -0.84
N LEU A 146 11.20 -10.45 -1.45
CA LEU A 146 11.02 -9.00 -1.29
C LEU A 146 9.77 -8.49 -2.02
N ARG A 147 9.07 -7.52 -1.43
CA ARG A 147 8.08 -6.72 -2.16
C ARG A 147 8.78 -5.91 -3.24
N SER A 148 8.10 -5.57 -4.33
CA SER A 148 8.69 -4.82 -5.45
C SER A 148 9.41 -3.54 -5.02
N GLN A 149 8.87 -2.82 -4.02
CA GLN A 149 9.50 -1.62 -3.49
C GLN A 149 10.77 -1.92 -2.67
N GLU A 150 10.76 -3.01 -1.91
CA GLU A 150 11.92 -3.46 -1.11
C GLU A 150 13.05 -3.94 -2.04
N ALA A 151 12.72 -4.68 -3.10
CA ALA A 151 13.67 -5.13 -4.11
C ALA A 151 14.40 -3.96 -4.78
N VAL A 152 13.67 -2.90 -5.16
CA VAL A 152 14.27 -1.69 -5.76
C VAL A 152 15.09 -0.90 -4.75
N GLN A 153 14.66 -0.84 -3.48
CA GLN A 153 15.37 -0.11 -2.43
C GLN A 153 16.57 -0.88 -1.85
N SER A 154 16.67 -2.19 -2.05
CA SER A 154 17.80 -3.01 -1.57
C SER A 154 19.15 -2.44 -2.01
N VAL A 155 19.22 -1.89 -3.23
CA VAL A 155 20.43 -1.26 -3.78
C VAL A 155 20.79 0.04 -3.05
N GLN A 156 19.81 0.77 -2.48
CA GLN A 156 20.11 1.92 -1.62
C GLN A 156 20.86 1.50 -0.35
N TRP A 157 20.59 0.31 0.18
CA TRP A 157 21.32 -0.22 1.34
C TRP A 157 22.70 -0.75 0.94
N ILE A 158 22.83 -1.35 -0.24
CA ILE A 158 24.09 -1.94 -0.72
C ILE A 158 25.09 -0.86 -1.20
N TRP A 159 24.62 0.25 -1.79
CA TRP A 159 25.49 1.29 -2.37
C TRP A 159 25.42 2.66 -1.67
N GLY A 160 24.50 2.84 -0.72
CA GLY A 160 24.12 4.15 -0.18
C GLY A 160 24.60 4.43 1.24
N MET A 161 25.91 4.57 1.41
CA MET A 161 26.48 5.52 2.37
C MET A 161 27.37 6.60 1.72
N GLY A 162 27.65 6.57 0.40
CA GLY A 162 28.86 7.26 -0.08
C GLY A 162 28.81 8.24 -1.25
N THR A 163 28.01 8.04 -2.31
CA THR A 163 28.34 8.73 -3.58
C THR A 163 27.12 9.27 -4.33
N GLY A 164 27.27 10.46 -4.93
CA GLY A 164 26.26 11.32 -5.58
C GLY A 164 25.51 10.74 -6.80
N VAL A 165 25.33 9.42 -6.89
CA VAL A 165 24.64 8.71 -7.98
C VAL A 165 23.10 8.78 -7.85
N GLY A 166 22.58 9.41 -6.79
CA GLY A 166 21.14 9.54 -6.52
C GLY A 166 20.33 10.24 -7.62
N GLY A 167 20.98 11.03 -8.49
CA GLY A 167 20.35 11.66 -9.65
C GLY A 167 20.05 10.68 -10.80
N MET A 168 20.97 9.74 -11.07
CA MET A 168 20.81 8.77 -12.16
C MET A 168 19.72 7.74 -11.84
N TRP A 169 19.68 7.28 -10.58
CA TRP A 169 18.64 6.38 -10.07
C TRP A 169 17.23 6.95 -10.18
N ARG A 170 17.07 8.26 -9.95
CA ARG A 170 15.77 8.94 -10.08
C ARG A 170 15.24 8.92 -11.52
N ARG A 171 16.16 9.07 -12.49
CA ARG A 171 15.85 9.03 -13.93
C ARG A 171 15.49 7.61 -14.38
N CYS A 172 16.19 6.60 -13.86
CA CYS A 172 15.88 5.19 -14.13
C CYS A 172 14.55 4.75 -13.52
N MET A 173 14.23 5.19 -12.29
CA MET A 173 12.94 4.93 -11.64
C MET A 173 11.75 5.46 -12.45
N GLY A 174 11.86 6.66 -13.04
CA GLY A 174 10.82 7.20 -13.92
C GLY A 174 10.58 6.34 -15.16
N LYS A 175 11.64 5.81 -15.77
CA LYS A 175 11.53 4.89 -16.92
C LYS A 175 10.95 3.53 -16.50
N PHE A 176 11.28 3.04 -15.32
CA PHE A 176 10.77 1.79 -14.79
C PHE A 176 9.27 1.86 -14.42
N ASP A 177 8.83 2.95 -13.78
CA ASP A 177 7.39 3.16 -13.49
C ASP A 177 6.59 3.28 -14.79
N SER A 178 7.14 3.98 -15.80
CA SER A 178 6.55 4.05 -17.14
C SER A 178 6.46 2.67 -17.81
N TRP A 179 7.52 1.85 -17.71
CA TRP A 179 7.54 0.51 -18.29
C TRP A 179 6.60 -0.47 -17.56
N LEU A 180 6.50 -0.39 -16.23
CA LEU A 180 5.54 -1.16 -15.45
C LEU A 180 4.09 -0.79 -15.82
N ARG A 181 3.79 0.50 -16.00
CA ARG A 181 2.47 0.97 -16.47
C ARG A 181 2.12 0.50 -17.88
N ALA A 182 3.12 0.38 -18.75
CA ALA A 182 2.94 0.01 -20.15
C ALA A 182 2.86 -1.52 -20.36
N SER A 183 3.66 -2.28 -19.61
CA SER A 183 3.82 -3.74 -19.83
C SER A 183 2.88 -4.59 -19.01
N SER A 184 2.24 -3.99 -18.02
CA SER A 184 1.24 -4.64 -17.18
C SER A 184 0.01 -3.74 -17.19
N GLY A 185 -1.19 -4.29 -17.35
CA GLY A 185 -2.46 -3.54 -17.27
C GLY A 185 -2.75 -2.89 -15.90
N TRP A 186 -1.70 -2.50 -15.16
CA TRP A 186 -1.66 -1.93 -13.83
C TRP A 186 -1.67 -0.40 -13.95
N SER A 187 -2.68 0.15 -14.61
CA SER A 187 -2.86 1.59 -14.85
C SER A 187 -3.38 2.36 -13.64
N ARG A 188 -2.94 2.03 -12.40
CA ARG A 188 -3.51 2.64 -11.18
C ARG A 188 -2.55 2.92 -10.03
N LEU A 189 -1.30 3.29 -10.31
CA LEU A 189 -0.42 3.94 -9.32
C LEU A 189 -0.22 5.42 -9.70
N PRO A 190 -0.24 6.39 -8.78
CA PRO A 190 0.18 7.77 -9.09
C PRO A 190 1.71 7.87 -9.19
N PRO A 191 2.27 8.82 -9.97
CA PRO A 191 3.71 9.02 -10.09
C PRO A 191 4.30 9.49 -8.76
N PHE A 192 5.42 8.90 -8.34
CA PHE A 192 6.16 9.35 -7.15
C PHE A 192 7.04 10.55 -7.49
N THR A 193 6.66 11.74 -7.01
CA THR A 193 7.58 12.88 -6.91
C THR A 193 8.42 12.75 -5.64
N VAL A 194 9.66 12.28 -5.81
CA VAL A 194 10.68 12.27 -4.76
C VAL A 194 11.16 13.72 -4.57
N SER A 195 10.42 14.55 -3.84
CA SER A 195 10.88 15.91 -3.48
C SER A 195 10.69 16.28 -2.00
N GLU A 196 10.16 15.38 -1.16
CA GLU A 196 9.81 15.72 0.24
C GLU A 196 10.58 14.89 1.28
N ARG A 197 11.80 14.40 0.99
CA ARG A 197 12.60 13.56 1.90
C ARG A 197 13.94 14.18 2.35
N LEU A 198 14.00 15.51 2.41
CA LEU A 198 15.06 16.27 3.09
C LEU A 198 14.39 17.24 4.07
N GLY A 199 14.04 16.76 5.25
CA GLY A 199 13.42 17.60 6.30
C GLY A 199 12.69 16.76 7.34
N GLY A 200 13.32 16.55 8.49
CA GLY A 200 12.69 15.92 9.65
C GLY A 200 13.58 14.91 10.35
N GLY A 201 14.55 15.39 11.11
CA GLY A 201 15.25 14.59 12.12
C GLY A 201 14.26 14.07 13.16
N GLY A 202 14.26 12.77 13.40
CA GLY A 202 13.36 12.11 14.33
C GLY A 202 13.92 10.74 14.68
N LYS A 203 14.50 10.67 15.88
CA LYS A 203 15.21 9.56 16.51
C LYS A 203 14.52 8.20 16.32
N TYR A 204 15.19 7.26 15.65
CA TYR A 204 14.98 5.82 15.81
C TYR A 204 16.32 5.16 16.09
N GLN A 205 16.59 4.93 17.37
CA GLN A 205 17.73 4.18 17.86
C GLN A 205 17.29 2.71 17.86
N ALA A 206 17.54 2.00 16.76
CA ALA A 206 17.38 0.55 16.71
C ALA A 206 18.61 -0.09 17.36
N ALA A 207 18.43 -0.61 18.57
CA ALA A 207 19.44 -1.38 19.27
C ALA A 207 19.80 -2.64 18.45
N LEU A 208 21.06 -2.75 18.07
CA LEU A 208 21.67 -3.98 17.56
C LEU A 208 21.82 -4.96 18.73
N PRO A 209 21.38 -6.23 18.63
CA PRO A 209 21.73 -7.22 19.64
C PRO A 209 23.22 -7.57 19.53
N SER A 210 23.96 -7.34 20.62
CA SER A 210 25.36 -7.78 20.76
C SER A 210 25.46 -9.31 20.83
N PRO A 211 26.57 -9.89 20.33
CA PRO A 211 26.71 -11.34 20.20
C PRO A 211 27.13 -11.96 21.54
N LEU A 212 26.34 -12.90 22.07
CA LEU A 212 26.69 -13.70 23.25
C LEU A 212 26.84 -15.17 22.87
N GLN A 213 28.11 -15.55 22.67
CA GLN A 213 28.83 -16.71 23.20
C GLN A 213 28.12 -18.08 23.28
N SER A 214 28.72 -19.00 22.54
CA SER A 214 28.69 -20.47 22.63
C SER A 214 28.61 -21.05 24.04
N LYS A 215 27.76 -22.07 24.23
CA LYS A 215 27.97 -23.21 25.15
C LYS A 215 27.16 -24.44 24.69
N PRO A 216 27.60 -25.68 25.03
CA PRO A 216 27.42 -26.85 24.18
C PRO A 216 26.24 -27.77 24.55
N GLU A 217 25.84 -28.52 23.52
CA GLU A 217 25.31 -29.89 23.44
C GLU A 217 25.18 -30.70 24.74
N SER A 218 23.95 -31.12 25.07
CA SER A 218 23.58 -32.49 25.46
C SER A 218 22.09 -32.55 25.84
N ASP A 219 21.51 -33.75 25.68
CA ASP A 219 20.25 -34.21 26.25
C ASP A 219 18.92 -33.76 25.59
N ARG A 220 18.42 -34.57 24.64
CA ARG A 220 17.41 -35.63 24.89
C ARG A 220 16.43 -35.87 23.72
N THR A 221 16.58 -37.07 23.15
CA THR A 221 15.55 -38.09 22.85
C THR A 221 14.47 -37.85 21.78
N ASN A 222 14.65 -38.58 20.67
CA ASN A 222 13.75 -39.57 20.08
C ASN A 222 12.30 -39.20 19.73
N VAL A 223 12.02 -39.12 18.41
CA VAL A 223 10.86 -39.82 17.80
C VAL A 223 11.32 -40.42 16.47
N GLU A 224 11.32 -41.76 16.44
CA GLU A 224 11.75 -42.67 15.38
C GLU A 224 10.61 -43.00 14.38
N ILE A 225 11.03 -43.25 13.13
CA ILE A 225 10.58 -44.32 12.20
C ILE A 225 9.14 -44.25 11.64
N ASN A 226 9.04 -44.14 10.30
CA ASN A 226 8.68 -45.31 9.47
C ASN A 226 8.98 -45.09 7.98
N GLU A 227 9.98 -45.80 7.46
CA GLU A 227 10.22 -46.04 6.04
C GLU A 227 9.35 -47.21 5.56
N ARG A 228 8.67 -47.09 4.41
CA ARG A 228 8.30 -48.24 3.55
C ARG A 228 8.26 -47.87 2.06
N THR A 229 9.31 -48.30 1.35
CA THR A 229 9.26 -49.12 0.11
C THR A 229 8.95 -48.45 -1.26
N CYS A 230 9.94 -48.48 -2.18
CA CYS A 230 9.80 -48.34 -3.65
C CYS A 230 9.64 -49.72 -4.34
N PRO A 231 9.09 -49.76 -5.57
CA PRO A 231 9.78 -50.37 -6.75
C PRO A 231 9.59 -49.49 -8.01
N GLU A 232 10.33 -49.50 -9.12
CA GLU A 232 11.42 -50.31 -9.70
C GLU A 232 12.66 -49.45 -10.00
#